data_AF-A0A957M5R4-F1
#
_entry.id   AF-A0A957M5R4-F1
#
_cell.length_a   1.000
_cell.length_b   1.000
_cell.length_c   1.000
_cell.angle_alpha   90.00
_cell.angle_beta   90.00
_cell.angle_gamma   90.00
#
_symmetry.space_group_name_H-M   'P 1'
#
loop_
_entity.id
_entity.type
_entity.pdbx_description
1 polymer ?
#
loop_
_entity_poly.entity_id
_entity_poly.type
_entity_poly.pdbx_seq_one_letter_code
_entity_poly.pdbx_strand_id
1 'polypeptide(L)'
;AEWFAGADPGPGNGTAMTVSAGALSATIDVSAWAVGNYTLSVRARDAAGNWSTPASVVLVVDDLIFADGFESGNTTAWSAATGAGVSVNATAAMAGNFGMAVVLSPGVQGFVTDNTPAALTSYNARFQFNPNAARTVNGVETIFAGQNAGGTTIFSIEYRRPNPGSNPQIRATVLRQGG
;
A
#
# COMPACT_ATOMS: atom_id res chain seq x y z
N ALA A 1 -7.05 -18.89 -27.83
CA ALA A 1 -7.05 -19.15 -26.38
C ALA A 1 -7.75 -18.00 -25.68
N GLU A 2 -8.25 -18.22 -24.47
CA GLU A 2 -8.95 -17.20 -23.71
C GLU A 2 -8.64 -17.31 -22.22
N TRP A 3 -8.80 -16.20 -21.53
CA TRP A 3 -8.72 -16.10 -20.09
C TRP A 3 -10.03 -15.55 -19.52
N PHE A 4 -10.30 -15.85 -18.25
CA PHE A 4 -11.43 -15.30 -17.51
C PHE A 4 -11.10 -15.23 -16.02
N ALA A 5 -11.79 -14.35 -15.30
CA ALA A 5 -11.71 -14.24 -13.84
C ALA A 5 -13.05 -14.64 -13.22
N GLY A 6 -13.00 -15.48 -12.18
CA GLY A 6 -14.21 -15.93 -11.48
C GLY A 6 -14.91 -17.12 -12.16
N ALA A 7 -16.24 -17.04 -12.30
CA ALA A 7 -17.04 -18.13 -12.84
C ALA A 7 -16.71 -18.39 -14.33
N ASP A 8 -16.66 -19.67 -14.73
CA ASP A 8 -16.38 -20.05 -16.11
C ASP A 8 -17.51 -19.57 -17.04
N PRO A 9 -17.24 -18.67 -18.01
CA PRO A 9 -18.26 -18.18 -18.94
C PRO A 9 -18.61 -19.21 -20.04
N GLY A 10 -17.96 -20.36 -20.05
CA GLY A 10 -18.09 -21.38 -21.08
C GLY A 10 -17.23 -21.11 -22.33
N PRO A 11 -16.85 -22.15 -23.09
CA PRO A 11 -15.84 -22.05 -24.14
C PRO A 11 -16.16 -21.03 -25.23
N GLY A 12 -15.22 -20.13 -25.51
CA GLY A 12 -15.35 -19.08 -26.52
C GLY A 12 -15.96 -17.77 -26.01
N ASN A 13 -16.33 -17.72 -24.72
CA ASN A 13 -16.92 -16.53 -24.08
C ASN A 13 -15.95 -15.82 -23.13
N GLY A 14 -14.69 -16.25 -23.07
CA GLY A 14 -13.65 -15.58 -22.29
C GLY A 14 -13.05 -14.38 -23.01
N THR A 15 -12.12 -13.69 -22.36
CA THR A 15 -11.32 -12.63 -23.00
C THR A 15 -10.19 -13.26 -23.82
N ALA A 16 -10.06 -12.85 -25.08
CA ALA A 16 -9.08 -13.43 -26.00
C ALA A 16 -7.63 -13.23 -25.50
N MET A 17 -6.79 -14.24 -25.76
CA MET A 17 -5.35 -14.21 -25.54
C MET A 17 -4.59 -14.29 -26.87
N THR A 18 -3.41 -13.68 -26.90
CA THR A 18 -2.47 -13.82 -28.01
C THR A 18 -1.78 -15.18 -27.93
N VAL A 19 -1.66 -15.84 -29.08
CA VAL A 19 -0.89 -17.08 -29.24
C VAL A 19 0.28 -16.78 -30.18
N SER A 20 1.52 -16.95 -29.71
CA SER A 20 2.71 -16.73 -30.52
C SER A 20 3.77 -17.78 -30.21
N ALA A 21 4.24 -18.50 -31.24
CA ALA A 21 5.25 -19.54 -31.14
C ALA A 21 5.02 -20.57 -30.01
N GLY A 22 3.76 -20.94 -29.75
CA GLY A 22 3.40 -21.88 -28.69
C GLY A 22 3.24 -21.27 -27.29
N ALA A 23 3.52 -19.98 -27.12
CA ALA A 23 3.26 -19.25 -25.88
C ALA A 23 1.90 -18.52 -25.93
N LEU A 24 1.23 -18.45 -24.78
CA LEU A 24 0.00 -17.72 -24.56
C LEU A 24 0.29 -16.47 -23.74
N SER A 25 -0.18 -15.30 -24.18
CA SER A 25 0.00 -14.05 -23.44
C SER A 25 -1.25 -13.16 -23.52
N ALA A 26 -1.50 -12.41 -22.45
CA ALA A 26 -2.50 -11.36 -22.39
C ALA A 26 -2.07 -10.30 -21.37
N THR A 27 -2.46 -9.05 -21.63
CA THR A 27 -2.36 -7.97 -20.64
C THR A 27 -3.69 -7.89 -19.90
N ILE A 28 -3.65 -7.99 -18.57
CA ILE A 28 -4.83 -7.91 -17.71
C ILE A 28 -4.76 -6.57 -16.97
N ASP A 29 -5.71 -5.68 -17.25
CA ASP A 29 -5.85 -4.44 -16.49
C ASP A 29 -6.60 -4.74 -15.17
N VAL A 30 -5.90 -4.58 -14.06
CA VAL A 30 -6.40 -4.82 -12.70
C VAL A 30 -6.64 -3.52 -11.93
N SER A 31 -6.50 -2.35 -12.57
CA SER A 31 -6.61 -1.05 -11.90
C SER A 31 -7.97 -0.78 -11.26
N ALA A 32 -9.03 -1.43 -11.75
CA ALA A 32 -10.38 -1.33 -11.22
C ALA A 32 -10.79 -2.52 -10.32
N TRP A 33 -9.88 -3.46 -10.05
CA TRP A 33 -10.17 -4.63 -9.22
C TRP A 33 -10.09 -4.23 -7.75
N ALA A 34 -11.07 -4.65 -6.97
CA ALA A 34 -11.05 -4.45 -5.53
C ALA A 34 -9.97 -5.35 -4.89
N VAL A 35 -9.59 -5.04 -3.66
CA VAL A 35 -8.76 -5.93 -2.85
C VAL A 35 -9.41 -7.29 -2.74
N GLY A 36 -8.63 -8.34 -2.95
CA GLY A 36 -9.06 -9.70 -2.72
C GLY A 36 -8.36 -10.72 -3.61
N ASN A 37 -8.84 -11.94 -3.48
CA ASN A 37 -8.33 -13.08 -4.24
C ASN A 37 -9.21 -13.30 -5.47
N TYR A 38 -8.57 -13.33 -6.64
CA TYR A 38 -9.20 -13.60 -7.92
C TYR A 38 -8.65 -14.90 -8.49
N THR A 39 -9.55 -15.81 -8.91
CA THR A 39 -9.13 -16.99 -9.66
C THR A 39 -9.06 -16.62 -11.13
N LEU A 40 -7.83 -16.49 -11.65
CA LEU A 40 -7.57 -16.35 -13.06
C LEU A 40 -7.52 -17.73 -13.69
N SER A 41 -8.26 -17.92 -14.77
CA SER A 41 -8.31 -19.19 -15.49
C SER A 41 -8.01 -18.97 -16.97
N VAL A 42 -7.32 -19.92 -17.58
CA VAL A 42 -6.93 -19.91 -18.99
C VAL A 42 -7.32 -21.23 -19.63
N ARG A 43 -7.85 -21.18 -20.87
CA ARG A 43 -7.99 -22.36 -21.72
C ARG A 43 -7.62 -22.06 -23.17
N ALA A 44 -7.17 -23.10 -23.86
CA ALA A 44 -6.79 -23.01 -25.26
C ALA A 44 -7.73 -23.85 -26.13
N ARG A 45 -7.84 -23.46 -27.40
CA ARG A 45 -8.54 -24.21 -28.43
C ARG A 45 -7.50 -24.78 -29.39
N ASP A 46 -7.58 -26.08 -29.67
CA ASP A 46 -6.71 -26.73 -30.65
C ASP A 46 -7.16 -26.46 -32.10
N ALA A 47 -6.40 -26.93 -33.08
CA ALA A 47 -6.71 -26.77 -34.50
C ALA A 47 -7.95 -27.57 -34.95
N ALA A 48 -8.31 -28.64 -34.24
CA ALA A 48 -9.53 -29.41 -34.48
C ALA A 48 -10.78 -28.74 -33.88
N GLY A 49 -10.58 -27.66 -33.11
CA GLY A 49 -11.62 -26.86 -32.52
C GLY A 49 -12.02 -27.28 -31.11
N ASN A 50 -11.32 -28.21 -30.49
CA ASN A 50 -11.57 -28.67 -29.11
C ASN A 50 -10.97 -27.70 -28.10
N TRP A 51 -11.67 -27.48 -26.99
CA TRP A 51 -11.19 -26.66 -25.88
C TRP A 51 -10.57 -27.50 -24.78
N SER A 52 -9.47 -27.01 -24.18
CA SER A 52 -8.89 -27.62 -22.99
C SER A 52 -9.77 -27.41 -21.74
N THR A 53 -9.56 -28.24 -20.72
CA THR A 53 -9.96 -27.87 -19.36
C THR A 53 -9.24 -26.59 -18.94
N PRO A 54 -9.88 -25.66 -18.21
CA PRO A 54 -9.19 -24.48 -17.71
C PRO A 54 -8.05 -24.84 -16.75
N ALA A 55 -6.92 -24.17 -16.88
CA ALA A 55 -5.87 -24.11 -15.88
C ALA A 55 -5.99 -22.79 -15.11
N SER A 56 -5.81 -22.82 -13.79
CA SER A 56 -6.10 -21.65 -12.94
C SER A 56 -4.95 -21.31 -11.99
N VAL A 57 -4.84 -20.03 -11.67
CA VAL A 57 -3.95 -19.47 -10.64
C VAL A 57 -4.73 -18.47 -9.79
N VAL A 58 -4.38 -18.34 -8.52
CA VAL A 58 -4.92 -17.29 -7.66
C VAL A 58 -4.05 -16.04 -7.82
N LEU A 59 -4.67 -14.95 -8.30
CA LEU A 59 -4.12 -13.60 -8.25
C LEU A 59 -4.61 -12.93 -6.97
N VAL A 60 -3.69 -12.42 -6.16
CA VAL A 60 -4.03 -11.59 -5.00
C VAL A 60 -3.89 -10.14 -5.43
N VAL A 61 -4.99 -9.40 -5.41
CA VAL A 61 -4.98 -7.93 -5.53
C VAL A 61 -4.97 -7.41 -4.10
N ASP A 62 -3.89 -6.76 -3.72
CA ASP A 62 -3.74 -6.18 -2.38
C ASP A 62 -3.79 -4.64 -2.47
N ASP A 63 -4.39 -4.00 -1.48
CA ASP A 63 -4.37 -2.53 -1.31
C ASP A 63 -3.51 -2.24 -0.10
N LEU A 64 -2.21 -2.35 -0.30
CA LEU A 64 -1.27 -2.01 0.73
C LEU A 64 -0.46 -0.82 0.25
N ILE A 65 -1.06 0.36 0.43
CA ILE A 65 -0.26 1.47 0.93
C ILE A 65 0.50 0.91 2.15
N PHE A 66 1.83 0.92 2.10
CA PHE A 66 2.73 0.26 3.07
C PHE A 66 2.82 -1.27 2.96
N ALA A 67 2.80 -1.84 1.74
CA ALA A 67 2.88 -3.29 1.48
C ALA A 67 3.94 -4.06 2.27
N ASP A 68 5.13 -3.48 2.44
CA ASP A 68 6.23 -4.13 3.14
C ASP A 68 6.15 -3.97 4.67
N GLY A 69 5.44 -2.97 5.20
CA GLY A 69 5.39 -2.72 6.65
C GLY A 69 6.75 -2.58 7.34
N PHE A 70 7.83 -2.32 6.59
CA PHE A 70 9.25 -2.36 6.99
C PHE A 70 9.87 -3.75 7.17
N GLU A 71 9.16 -4.83 6.83
CA GLU A 71 9.61 -6.22 7.05
C GLU A 71 10.81 -6.62 6.18
N SER A 72 11.14 -5.86 5.13
CA SER A 72 12.40 -5.97 4.40
C SER A 72 13.62 -5.49 5.23
N GLY A 73 13.41 -4.96 6.43
CA GLY A 73 14.45 -4.49 7.34
C GLY A 73 15.10 -3.17 6.91
N ASN A 74 14.50 -2.45 5.96
CA ASN A 74 15.00 -1.18 5.43
C ASN A 74 13.84 -0.37 4.81
N THR A 75 14.14 0.76 4.14
CA THR A 75 13.13 1.65 3.53
C THR A 75 13.01 1.47 2.00
N THR A 76 13.59 0.45 1.37
CA THR A 76 13.64 0.34 -0.11
C THR A 76 12.29 0.02 -0.74
N ALA A 77 11.34 -0.51 0.04
CA ALA A 77 9.96 -0.72 -0.40
C ALA A 77 9.12 0.56 -0.36
N TRP A 78 9.63 1.64 0.24
CA TRP A 78 8.97 2.95 0.30
C TRP A 78 9.42 3.81 -0.88
N SER A 79 8.57 4.73 -1.32
CA SER A 79 8.89 5.64 -2.44
C SER A 79 10.03 6.60 -2.11
N ALA A 80 10.15 7.01 -0.85
CA ALA A 80 11.27 7.83 -0.38
C ALA A 80 11.48 7.69 1.14
N ALA A 81 12.69 7.98 1.60
CA ALA A 81 13.03 8.20 3.00
C ALA A 81 13.74 9.54 3.14
N THR A 82 13.31 10.37 4.08
CA THR A 82 13.84 11.72 4.31
C THR A 82 14.28 11.86 5.77
N GLY A 83 15.47 12.42 5.99
CA GLY A 83 15.99 12.75 7.31
C GLY A 83 16.96 11.72 7.87
N ALA A 84 18.03 12.20 8.52
CA ALA A 84 19.09 11.36 9.07
C ALA A 84 18.68 10.52 10.30
N GLY A 85 17.49 10.78 10.86
CA GLY A 85 16.96 10.07 12.03
C GLY A 85 16.14 8.82 11.72
N VAL A 86 15.85 8.53 10.44
CA VAL A 86 15.03 7.37 10.04
C VAL A 86 15.87 6.10 10.12
N SER A 87 15.37 5.11 10.86
CA SER A 87 15.99 3.79 10.96
C SER A 87 14.92 2.70 10.95
N VAL A 88 15.24 1.54 10.36
CA VAL A 88 14.42 0.33 10.41
C VAL A 88 15.19 -0.73 11.18
N ASN A 89 14.59 -1.29 12.22
CA ASN A 89 15.24 -2.30 13.06
C ASN A 89 14.22 -3.10 13.87
N ALA A 90 14.66 -4.22 14.45
CA ALA A 90 13.81 -5.12 15.23
C ALA A 90 13.33 -4.53 16.56
N THR A 91 14.08 -3.60 17.17
CA THR A 91 13.68 -2.97 18.44
C THR A 91 12.54 -1.97 18.27
N ALA A 92 12.32 -1.49 17.05
CA ALA A 92 11.23 -0.61 16.68
C ALA A 92 9.97 -1.37 16.22
N ALA A 93 10.02 -2.70 16.14
CA ALA A 93 8.90 -3.51 15.70
C ALA A 93 7.71 -3.38 16.67
N MET A 94 6.54 -3.02 16.13
CA MET A 94 5.26 -3.01 16.84
C MET A 94 4.33 -4.15 16.36
N ALA A 95 4.57 -4.61 15.14
CA ALA A 95 4.07 -5.82 14.52
C ALA A 95 5.22 -6.44 13.72
N GLY A 96 5.13 -7.74 13.41
CA GLY A 96 6.13 -8.44 12.61
C GLY A 96 7.53 -8.44 13.23
N ASN A 97 8.55 -8.41 12.37
CA ASN A 97 9.95 -8.56 12.74
C ASN A 97 10.70 -7.23 12.79
N PHE A 98 10.28 -6.25 12.02
CA PHE A 98 10.93 -4.94 11.90
C PHE A 98 9.93 -3.80 12.04
N GLY A 99 10.41 -2.65 12.48
CA GLY A 99 9.63 -1.41 12.46
C GLY A 99 10.52 -0.22 12.20
N MET A 100 9.90 0.92 11.89
CA MET A 100 10.60 2.18 11.74
C MET A 100 10.63 2.96 13.05
N ALA A 101 11.80 3.46 13.40
CA ALA A 101 11.97 4.47 14.44
C ALA A 101 12.60 5.74 13.84
N VAL A 102 12.19 6.88 14.39
CA VAL A 102 12.75 8.18 14.03
C VAL A 102 13.38 8.81 15.28
N VAL A 103 14.66 9.17 15.19
CA VAL A 103 15.32 9.96 16.24
C VAL A 103 14.87 11.40 16.13
N LEU A 104 14.18 11.90 17.16
CA LEU A 104 13.73 13.28 17.22
C LEU A 104 14.91 14.20 17.55
N SER A 105 15.24 15.09 16.62
CA SER A 105 16.23 16.16 16.81
C SER A 105 15.57 17.51 16.49
N PRO A 106 15.85 18.59 17.25
CA PRO A 106 15.26 19.90 16.98
C PRO A 106 15.51 20.35 15.54
N GLY A 107 14.45 20.69 14.81
CA GLY A 107 14.53 21.20 13.44
C GLY A 107 14.81 20.15 12.36
N VAL A 108 14.87 18.86 12.71
CA VAL A 108 15.10 17.76 11.77
C VAL A 108 13.81 16.97 11.60
N GLN A 109 13.37 16.82 10.35
CA GLN A 109 12.27 15.92 10.00
C GLN A 109 12.82 14.52 9.72
N GLY A 110 12.06 13.49 10.05
CA GLY A 110 12.35 12.11 9.68
C GLY A 110 11.05 11.41 9.30
N PHE A 111 10.93 10.96 8.05
CA PHE A 111 9.74 10.29 7.54
C PHE A 111 10.04 9.45 6.30
N VAL A 112 9.11 8.57 5.98
CA VAL A 112 9.05 7.84 4.71
C VAL A 112 7.80 8.25 3.96
N THR A 113 7.86 8.17 2.63
CA THR A 113 6.74 8.48 1.74
C THR A 113 6.40 7.24 0.93
N ASP A 114 5.11 6.97 0.78
CA ASP A 114 4.59 6.00 -0.16
C ASP A 114 3.65 6.72 -1.14
N ASN A 115 4.01 6.73 -2.42
CA ASN A 115 3.23 7.31 -3.51
C ASN A 115 2.49 6.24 -4.32
N THR A 116 2.48 5.00 -3.82
CA THR A 116 1.89 3.85 -4.48
C THR A 116 0.70 3.30 -3.70
N PRO A 117 -0.32 2.78 -4.40
CA PRO A 117 -0.53 2.95 -5.84
C PRO A 117 -0.88 4.40 -6.23
N ALA A 118 -0.53 4.79 -7.46
CA ALA A 118 -0.81 6.13 -7.97
C ALA A 118 -2.30 6.27 -8.33
N ALA A 119 -2.82 7.51 -8.27
CA ALA A 119 -4.18 7.86 -8.67
C ALA A 119 -5.32 7.17 -7.89
N LEU A 120 -5.07 6.82 -6.63
CA LEU A 120 -6.11 6.35 -5.72
C LEU A 120 -7.21 7.39 -5.51
N THR A 121 -8.46 6.96 -5.62
CA THR A 121 -9.66 7.77 -5.32
C THR A 121 -10.17 7.57 -3.90
N SER A 122 -9.71 6.52 -3.22
CA SER A 122 -9.93 6.24 -1.80
C SER A 122 -8.62 5.91 -1.12
N TYR A 123 -8.48 6.33 0.14
CA TYR A 123 -7.29 6.09 0.94
C TYR A 123 -7.67 5.35 2.21
N ASN A 124 -7.09 4.17 2.44
CA ASN A 124 -7.23 3.42 3.69
C ASN A 124 -5.84 3.06 4.21
N ALA A 125 -5.55 3.42 5.45
CA ALA A 125 -4.33 2.99 6.10
C ALA A 125 -4.58 2.69 7.57
N ARG A 126 -3.83 1.72 8.09
CA ARG A 126 -3.66 1.48 9.51
C ARG A 126 -2.17 1.52 9.83
N PHE A 127 -1.82 2.09 10.96
CA PHE A 127 -0.46 2.05 11.45
C PHE A 127 -0.48 1.95 12.97
N GLN A 128 0.59 1.38 13.51
CA GLN A 128 0.85 1.38 14.93
C GLN A 128 1.83 2.51 15.24
N PHE A 129 1.65 3.15 16.38
CA PHE A 129 2.50 4.26 16.80
C PHE A 129 2.81 4.14 18.28
N ASN A 130 4.10 4.16 18.60
CA ASN A 130 4.59 4.28 19.96
C ASN A 130 5.40 5.58 20.04
N PRO A 131 4.93 6.59 20.80
CA PRO A 131 5.69 7.83 20.96
C PRO A 131 6.99 7.62 21.75
N ASN A 132 7.21 6.47 22.40
CA ASN A 132 8.36 6.19 23.25
C ASN A 132 8.64 7.32 24.27
N ALA A 133 7.55 7.80 24.90
CA ALA A 133 7.55 8.95 25.80
C ALA A 133 8.00 10.31 25.21
N ALA A 134 8.15 10.41 23.89
CA ALA A 134 8.47 11.66 23.18
C ALA A 134 7.53 12.80 23.58
N ARG A 135 8.09 14.01 23.63
CA ARG A 135 7.39 15.24 23.99
C ARG A 135 7.34 16.19 22.82
N THR A 136 6.22 16.90 22.71
CA THR A 136 6.02 17.99 21.74
C THR A 136 5.81 19.28 22.53
N VAL A 137 6.92 19.82 23.05
CA VAL A 137 6.88 20.90 24.07
C VAL A 137 6.12 22.13 23.56
N ASN A 138 6.35 22.52 22.31
CA ASN A 138 5.80 23.73 21.70
C ASN A 138 4.99 23.44 20.43
N GLY A 139 4.19 22.37 20.41
CA GLY A 139 3.36 22.09 19.23
C GLY A 139 2.80 20.69 19.15
N VAL A 140 2.46 20.32 17.92
CA VAL A 140 2.05 18.99 17.50
C VAL A 140 3.06 18.47 16.50
N GLU A 141 3.22 17.15 16.43
CA GLU A 141 4.02 16.50 15.41
C GLU A 141 3.11 15.67 14.51
N THR A 142 3.24 15.83 13.21
CA THR A 142 2.53 14.99 12.25
C THR A 142 3.17 13.61 12.23
N ILE A 143 2.41 12.60 12.62
CA ILE A 143 2.88 11.20 12.62
C ILE A 143 2.40 10.43 11.40
N PHE A 144 1.40 10.96 10.71
CA PHE A 144 0.89 10.40 9.48
C PHE A 144 0.13 11.47 8.69
N ALA A 145 0.32 11.53 7.37
CA ALA A 145 -0.36 12.50 6.52
C ALA A 145 -0.67 11.90 5.14
N GLY A 146 -1.88 12.15 4.65
CA GLY A 146 -2.24 11.93 3.26
C GLY A 146 -2.13 13.24 2.49
N GLN A 147 -1.39 13.23 1.38
CA GLN A 147 -1.19 14.40 0.53
C GLN A 147 -1.79 14.19 -0.86
N ASN A 148 -2.24 15.26 -1.50
CA ASN A 148 -2.59 15.22 -2.92
C ASN A 148 -1.31 15.26 -3.79
N ALA A 149 -1.48 15.11 -5.12
CA ALA A 149 -0.37 15.17 -6.07
C ALA A 149 0.41 16.50 -6.07
N GLY A 150 -0.16 17.57 -5.50
CA GLY A 150 0.49 18.86 -5.34
C GLY A 150 1.23 19.04 -4.01
N GLY A 151 1.32 18.00 -3.17
CA GLY A 151 1.97 18.06 -1.84
C GLY A 151 1.15 18.74 -0.76
N THR A 152 -0.13 19.05 -1.03
CA THR A 152 -1.03 19.60 0.00
C THR A 152 -1.51 18.47 0.89
N THR A 153 -1.34 18.62 2.20
CA THR A 153 -1.91 17.68 3.19
C THR A 153 -3.43 17.78 3.19
N ILE A 154 -4.10 16.68 2.85
CA ILE A 154 -5.56 16.55 2.80
C ILE A 154 -6.10 16.07 4.14
N PHE A 155 -5.35 15.20 4.82
CA PHE A 155 -5.64 14.83 6.20
C PHE A 155 -4.33 14.51 6.93
N SER A 156 -4.32 14.70 8.23
CA SER A 156 -3.18 14.31 9.09
C SER A 156 -3.64 13.69 10.39
N ILE A 157 -2.79 12.83 10.94
CA ILE A 157 -2.84 12.40 12.33
C ILE A 157 -1.65 13.04 13.03
N GLU A 158 -1.94 13.71 14.13
CA GLU A 158 -0.98 14.53 14.86
C GLU A 158 -0.88 14.06 16.31
N TYR A 159 0.35 14.00 16.82
CA TYR A 159 0.66 13.68 18.19
C TYR A 159 0.99 14.93 18.99
N ARG A 160 0.51 15.00 20.23
CA ARG A 160 0.89 16.02 21.19
C ARG A 160 1.11 15.47 22.59
N ARG A 161 2.22 15.86 23.21
CA ARG A 161 2.45 15.70 24.65
C ARG A 161 3.34 16.82 25.20
N PRO A 162 2.76 17.89 25.78
CA PRO A 162 3.53 19.06 26.18
C PRO A 162 4.40 18.78 27.41
N ASN A 163 3.90 18.00 28.38
CA ASN A 163 4.55 17.80 29.67
C ASN A 163 4.83 16.32 29.93
N PRO A 164 5.88 15.97 30.71
CA PRO A 164 6.17 14.58 31.06
C PRO A 164 5.00 13.89 31.78
N GLY A 165 4.27 14.62 32.63
CA GLY A 165 3.10 14.11 33.36
C GLY A 165 1.77 14.25 32.62
N SER A 166 1.72 14.89 31.45
CA SER A 166 0.47 14.99 30.69
C SER A 166 0.20 13.73 29.90
N ASN A 167 -1.08 13.38 29.78
CA ASN A 167 -1.51 12.32 28.88
C ASN A 167 -1.16 12.65 27.42
N PRO A 168 -0.69 11.67 26.63
CA PRO A 168 -0.51 11.85 25.20
C PRO A 168 -1.87 12.12 24.53
N GLN A 169 -1.85 12.98 23.52
CA GLN A 169 -3.03 13.36 22.74
C GLN A 169 -2.81 13.02 21.28
N ILE A 170 -3.86 12.52 20.63
CA ILE A 170 -3.93 12.31 19.19
C ILE A 170 -5.05 13.19 18.64
N ARG A 171 -4.78 13.87 17.52
CA ARG A 171 -5.75 14.65 16.77
C ARG A 171 -5.74 14.22 15.31
N ALA A 172 -6.92 14.06 14.73
CA ALA A 172 -7.08 13.95 13.28
C ALA A 172 -7.49 15.32 12.72
N THR A 173 -6.87 15.72 11.60
CA THR A 173 -7.27 16.90 10.85
C THR A 173 -7.63 16.51 9.42
N VAL A 174 -8.56 17.26 8.81
CA VAL A 174 -8.93 17.10 7.41
C VAL A 174 -9.07 18.48 6.79
N LEU A 175 -8.47 18.69 5.63
CA LEU A 175 -8.66 19.87 4.82
C LEU A 175 -10.08 19.81 4.24
N ARG A 176 -10.93 20.78 4.59
CA ARG A 176 -12.22 20.93 3.93
C ARG A 176 -12.01 21.79 2.68
N GLN A 177 -12.68 21.44 1.58
CA GLN A 177 -12.71 22.31 0.43
C GLN A 177 -13.48 23.59 0.84
N GLY A 178 -12.75 24.68 1.14
CA GLY A 178 -13.32 25.98 1.50
C GLY A 178 -13.02 26.54 2.91
N GLY A 179 -12.03 26.05 3.64
CA GLY A 179 -11.62 26.68 4.92
C GLY A 179 -10.40 26.06 5.57
#